data_AF-A0A640NCB3-F1
#
_entry.id   AF-A0A640NCB3-F1
#
_cell.length_a   1.000
_cell.length_b   1.000
_cell.length_c   1.000
_cell.angle_alpha   90.00
_cell.angle_beta   90.00
_cell.angle_gamma   90.00
#
_symmetry.space_group_name_H-M   'P 1'
#
loop_
_entity.id
_entity.type
_entity.pdbx_description
1 polymer ?
#
loop_
_entity_poly.entity_id
_entity_poly.type
_entity_poly.pdbx_seq_one_letter_code
_entity_poly.pdbx_strand_id
1 'polypeptide(L)'
;MIEESSKLLNISNREFNFFMIVIVIIANLCIFFVTFIILKIVLLIFGFKKNYNQDIFISLLLSVSVVNLLVLFISEIVTIDRLPLSISTSSIEVIIFLLLFYSNTKDVKATKLLFFGKLWLLLFNIVSLVV
;
A
#
# COMPACT_ATOMS: atom_id res chain seq x y z
N MET A 1 26.46 -6.38 -5.12
CA MET A 1 25.24 -7.20 -4.92
C MET A 1 24.41 -7.38 -6.19
N ILE A 2 23.94 -6.33 -6.87
CA ILE A 2 23.21 -6.45 -8.17
C ILE A 2 24.11 -7.00 -9.29
N GLU A 3 25.38 -6.56 -9.31
CA GLU A 3 26.34 -6.94 -10.36
C GLU A 3 26.74 -8.42 -10.30
N GLU A 4 26.78 -9.02 -9.09
CA GLU A 4 27.06 -10.45 -8.90
C GLU A 4 25.86 -11.34 -9.27
N SER A 5 24.63 -10.88 -9.05
CA SER A 5 23.42 -11.63 -9.39
C SER A 5 23.20 -11.69 -10.91
N SER A 6 23.58 -10.64 -11.65
CA SER A 6 23.54 -10.65 -13.13
C SER A 6 24.53 -11.65 -13.75
N LYS A 7 25.71 -11.82 -13.16
CA LYS A 7 26.75 -12.76 -13.64
C LYS A 7 26.42 -14.23 -13.40
N LEU A 8 25.61 -14.54 -12.38
CA LEU A 8 25.19 -15.92 -12.08
C LEU A 8 24.14 -16.47 -13.06
N LEU A 9 23.39 -15.60 -13.73
CA LEU A 9 22.30 -16.00 -14.64
C LEU A 9 22.62 -15.78 -16.13
N ASN A 10 23.74 -15.13 -16.46
CA ASN A 10 24.13 -14.83 -17.85
C ASN A 10 23.05 -14.05 -18.62
N ILE A 11 22.28 -13.23 -17.91
CA ILE A 11 21.14 -12.44 -18.42
C ILE A 11 21.59 -10.99 -18.61
N SER A 12 21.12 -10.33 -19.67
CA SER A 12 21.45 -8.91 -19.89
C SER A 12 20.82 -8.02 -18.79
N ASN A 13 21.47 -6.90 -18.44
CA ASN A 13 20.93 -5.96 -17.44
C ASN A 13 19.47 -5.53 -17.73
N ARG A 14 19.08 -5.44 -19.00
CA ARG A 14 17.71 -5.09 -19.40
C ARG A 14 16.71 -6.19 -19.04
N GLU A 15 17.03 -7.44 -19.32
CA GLU A 15 16.19 -8.60 -19.00
C GLU A 15 16.09 -8.81 -17.48
N PHE A 16 17.21 -8.64 -16.75
CA PHE A 16 17.20 -8.69 -15.29
C PHE A 16 16.31 -7.59 -14.68
N ASN A 17 16.42 -6.35 -15.16
CA ASN A 17 15.57 -5.26 -14.69
C ASN A 17 14.10 -5.52 -14.99
N PHE A 18 13.77 -6.04 -16.18
CA PHE A 18 12.40 -6.41 -16.52
C PHE A 18 11.85 -7.49 -15.58
N PHE A 19 12.64 -8.53 -15.32
CA PHE A 19 12.28 -9.60 -14.39
C PHE A 19 12.04 -9.06 -12.96
N MET A 20 12.91 -8.18 -12.48
CA MET A 20 12.76 -7.53 -11.18
C MET A 20 11.47 -6.69 -11.12
N ILE A 21 11.14 -5.93 -12.17
CA ILE A 21 9.88 -5.16 -12.26
C ILE A 21 8.67 -6.09 -12.14
N VAL A 22 8.66 -7.23 -12.85
CA VAL A 22 7.56 -8.20 -12.79
C VAL A 22 7.38 -8.75 -11.38
N ILE A 23 8.47 -9.13 -10.71
CA ILE A 23 8.42 -9.60 -9.31
C ILE A 23 7.82 -8.53 -8.39
N VAL A 24 8.28 -7.28 -8.52
CA VAL A 24 7.79 -6.16 -7.71
C VAL A 24 6.28 -5.92 -7.93
N ILE A 25 5.80 -6.00 -9.17
CA ILE A 25 4.37 -5.88 -9.49
C ILE A 25 3.57 -6.99 -8.82
N ILE A 26 4.01 -8.24 -8.93
CA ILE A 26 3.32 -9.40 -8.33
C ILE A 26 3.30 -9.26 -6.80
N ALA A 27 4.43 -8.91 -6.18
CA ALA A 27 4.51 -8.70 -4.75
C ALA A 27 3.55 -7.59 -4.27
N ASN A 28 3.48 -6.46 -4.99
CA ASN A 28 2.56 -5.37 -4.69
C ASN A 28 1.09 -5.80 -4.82
N LEU A 29 0.74 -6.58 -5.84
CA LEU A 29 -0.61 -7.14 -5.98
C LEU A 29 -0.96 -8.06 -4.81
N CYS A 30 -0.04 -8.93 -4.39
CA CYS A 30 -0.23 -9.78 -3.22
C CYS A 30 -0.48 -8.96 -1.95
N ILE A 31 0.36 -7.96 -1.68
CA ILE A 31 0.22 -7.06 -0.51
C ILE A 31 -1.13 -6.34 -0.55
N PHE A 32 -1.54 -5.87 -1.73
CA PHE A 32 -2.83 -5.23 -1.93
C PHE A 32 -4.00 -6.16 -1.58
N PHE A 33 -4.00 -7.39 -2.10
CA PHE A 33 -5.05 -8.38 -1.81
C PHE A 33 -5.06 -8.80 -0.33
N VAL A 34 -3.90 -9.02 0.28
CA VAL A 34 -3.81 -9.35 1.71
C VAL A 34 -4.38 -8.21 2.55
N THR A 35 -4.02 -6.96 2.24
CA THR A 35 -4.55 -5.77 2.92
C THR A 35 -6.06 -5.69 2.80
N PHE A 36 -6.60 -5.88 1.59
CA PHE A 36 -8.04 -5.92 1.34
C PHE A 36 -8.75 -6.99 2.20
N ILE A 37 -8.21 -8.21 2.23
CA ILE A 37 -8.76 -9.32 3.02
C ILE A 37 -8.75 -9.00 4.52
N ILE A 38 -7.65 -8.47 5.05
CA ILE A 38 -7.53 -8.09 6.46
C ILE A 38 -8.60 -7.06 6.83
N LEU A 39 -8.75 -5.99 6.05
CA LEU A 39 -9.73 -4.94 6.31
C LEU A 39 -11.17 -5.46 6.25
N LYS A 40 -11.46 -6.34 5.29
CA LYS A 40 -12.75 -7.03 5.20
C LYS A 40 -13.03 -7.87 6.44
N ILE A 41 -12.05 -8.66 6.89
CA ILE A 41 -12.17 -9.50 8.09
C ILE A 41 -12.41 -8.64 9.33
N VAL A 42 -11.70 -7.52 9.48
CA VAL A 42 -11.90 -6.58 10.58
C VAL A 42 -13.37 -6.15 10.63
N LEU A 43 -13.96 -5.68 9.53
CA LEU A 43 -15.36 -5.26 9.55
C LEU A 43 -16.34 -6.41 9.86
N LEU A 44 -16.03 -7.62 9.38
CA LEU A 44 -16.87 -8.80 9.60
C LEU A 44 -16.87 -9.24 11.06
N ILE A 45 -15.71 -9.27 11.72
CA ILE A 45 -15.57 -9.63 13.15
C ILE A 45 -16.35 -8.66 14.03
N PHE A 46 -16.37 -7.36 13.67
CA PHE A 46 -17.10 -6.33 14.42
C PHE A 46 -18.59 -6.22 14.02
N GLY A 47 -19.13 -7.18 13.27
CA GLY A 47 -20.57 -7.35 13.07
C GLY A 47 -21.19 -6.49 11.97
N PHE A 48 -20.40 -5.89 11.08
CA PHE A 48 -20.96 -5.14 9.94
C PHE A 48 -21.51 -6.11 8.89
N LYS A 49 -22.85 -6.16 8.79
CA LYS A 49 -23.57 -6.98 7.79
C LYS A 49 -23.64 -6.32 6.40
N LYS A 50 -23.39 -5.02 6.31
CA LYS A 50 -23.33 -4.31 5.02
C LYS A 50 -22.09 -4.75 4.25
N ASN A 51 -22.27 -5.06 2.98
CA ASN A 51 -21.17 -5.47 2.11
C ASN A 51 -20.37 -4.24 1.66
N TYR A 52 -19.19 -4.06 2.28
CA TYR A 52 -18.26 -2.98 1.94
C TYR A 52 -17.15 -3.39 0.97
N ASN A 53 -17.22 -4.61 0.40
CA ASN A 53 -16.11 -5.16 -0.41
C ASN A 53 -15.71 -4.22 -1.56
N GLN A 54 -16.68 -3.73 -2.33
CA GLN A 54 -16.42 -2.83 -3.44
C GLN A 54 -15.83 -1.50 -2.95
N ASP A 55 -16.39 -0.95 -1.88
CA ASP A 55 -15.96 0.34 -1.34
C ASP A 55 -14.54 0.30 -0.79
N ILE A 56 -14.18 -0.78 -0.06
CA ILE A 56 -12.81 -0.98 0.45
C ILE A 56 -11.84 -1.18 -0.72
N PHE A 57 -12.20 -2.02 -1.69
CA PHE A 57 -11.33 -2.31 -2.83
C PHE A 57 -11.01 -1.06 -3.65
N ILE A 58 -12.05 -0.29 -4.02
CA ILE A 58 -11.89 0.94 -4.80
C ILE A 58 -11.09 1.97 -4.00
N SER A 59 -11.41 2.14 -2.71
CA SER A 59 -10.70 3.11 -1.88
C SER A 59 -9.22 2.77 -1.73
N LEU A 60 -8.87 1.48 -1.56
CA LEU A 60 -7.48 1.02 -1.52
C LEU A 60 -6.76 1.25 -2.84
N LEU A 61 -7.40 0.91 -3.97
CA LEU A 61 -6.79 1.04 -5.29
C LEU A 61 -6.48 2.50 -5.60
N LEU A 62 -7.45 3.37 -5.33
CA LEU A 62 -7.31 4.81 -5.56
C LEU A 62 -6.35 5.46 -4.57
N SER A 63 -6.35 5.09 -3.29
CA SER A 63 -5.43 5.67 -2.31
C SER A 63 -3.97 5.38 -2.68
N VAL A 64 -3.65 4.12 -2.99
CA VAL A 64 -2.30 3.72 -3.42
C VAL A 64 -1.91 4.42 -4.71
N SER A 65 -2.83 4.51 -5.69
CA SER A 65 -2.56 5.17 -6.97
C SER A 65 -2.28 6.67 -6.80
N VAL A 66 -3.12 7.37 -6.03
CA VAL A 66 -2.97 8.82 -5.79
C VAL A 66 -1.69 9.11 -5.02
N VAL A 67 -1.39 8.36 -3.96
CA VAL A 67 -0.15 8.56 -3.19
C VAL A 67 1.08 8.29 -4.05
N ASN A 68 1.09 7.20 -4.82
CA ASN A 68 2.24 6.90 -5.68
C ASN A 68 2.47 7.99 -6.72
N LEU A 69 1.41 8.55 -7.32
CA LEU A 69 1.54 9.69 -8.23
C LEU A 69 2.10 10.93 -7.51
N LEU A 70 1.58 11.27 -6.32
CA LEU A 70 2.09 12.38 -5.52
C LEU A 70 3.58 12.21 -5.19
N VAL A 71 4.00 11.00 -4.86
CA VAL A 71 5.39 10.69 -4.52
C VAL A 71 6.31 10.85 -5.72
N LEU A 72 5.88 10.39 -6.89
CA LEU A 72 6.63 10.61 -8.13
C LEU A 72 6.83 12.11 -8.36
N PHE A 73 5.77 12.92 -8.26
CA PHE A 73 5.87 14.38 -8.39
C PHE A 73 6.80 15.02 -7.34
N ILE A 74 6.68 14.63 -6.07
CA ILE A 74 7.52 15.18 -5.01
C ILE A 74 8.99 14.80 -5.22
N SER A 75 9.25 13.56 -5.65
CA SER A 75 10.62 13.05 -5.86
C SER A 75 11.36 13.76 -7.00
N GLU A 76 10.64 14.36 -7.95
CA GLU A 76 11.24 15.20 -9.00
C GLU A 76 11.68 16.57 -8.46
N ILE A 77 11.05 17.07 -7.38
CA ILE A 77 11.26 18.42 -6.86
C ILE A 77 12.19 18.42 -5.65
N VAL A 78 12.11 17.39 -4.81
CA VAL A 78 12.82 17.30 -3.53
C VAL A 78 13.51 15.95 -3.40
N THR A 79 14.81 15.97 -3.12
CA THR A 79 15.57 14.78 -2.73
C THR A 79 15.31 14.47 -1.25
N ILE A 80 14.43 13.51 -1.00
CA ILE A 80 14.10 13.01 0.34
C ILE A 80 14.73 11.63 0.51
N ASP A 81 15.35 11.37 1.66
CA ASP A 81 15.86 10.05 2.00
C ASP A 81 14.74 8.99 1.96
N ARG A 82 15.11 7.77 1.57
CA ARG A 82 14.14 6.66 1.35
C ARG A 82 13.28 6.35 2.58
N LEU A 83 13.86 6.45 3.78
CA LEU A 83 13.24 6.09 5.05
C LEU A 83 12.09 7.05 5.42
N PRO A 84 12.33 8.37 5.55
CA PRO A 84 11.26 9.33 5.79
C PRO A 84 10.23 9.37 4.66
N LEU A 85 10.66 9.16 3.41
CA LEU A 85 9.74 9.03 2.29
C LEU A 85 8.76 7.87 2.54
N SER A 86 9.23 6.64 2.74
CA SER A 86 8.38 5.45 2.95
C SER A 86 7.37 5.58 4.11
N ILE A 87 7.78 6.21 5.21
CA ILE A 87 6.90 6.42 6.37
C ILE A 87 5.82 7.46 6.02
N SER A 88 6.21 8.57 5.38
CA SER A 88 5.29 9.63 4.98
C SER A 88 4.27 9.14 3.96
N THR A 89 4.68 8.36 2.96
CA THR A 89 3.79 7.81 1.92
C THR A 89 2.74 6.89 2.53
N SER A 90 3.17 5.98 3.41
CA SER A 90 2.27 5.06 4.11
C SER A 90 1.25 5.82 4.96
N SER A 91 1.69 6.88 5.64
CA SER A 91 0.82 7.70 6.49
C SER A 91 -0.22 8.48 5.67
N ILE A 92 0.20 9.09 4.56
CA ILE A 92 -0.68 9.81 3.64
C ILE A 92 -1.69 8.84 2.99
N GLU A 93 -1.27 7.62 2.65
CA GLU A 93 -2.15 6.60 2.06
C GLU A 93 -3.31 6.24 2.98
N VAL A 94 -3.05 6.10 4.29
CA VAL A 94 -4.10 5.85 5.29
C VAL A 94 -5.13 6.99 5.30
N ILE A 95 -4.67 8.25 5.25
CA ILE A 95 -5.55 9.42 5.26
C ILE A 95 -6.43 9.44 4.01
N ILE A 96 -5.82 9.28 2.82
CA ILE A 96 -6.55 9.30 1.55
C ILE A 96 -7.52 8.13 1.46
N PHE A 97 -7.11 6.94 1.89
CA PHE A 97 -7.99 5.76 1.94
C PHE A 97 -9.25 6.02 2.75
N LEU A 98 -9.12 6.59 3.96
CA LEU A 98 -10.25 6.85 4.84
C LEU A 98 -11.16 7.95 4.29
N LEU A 99 -10.58 9.00 3.69
CA LEU A 99 -11.35 10.04 3.02
C LEU A 99 -12.20 9.48 1.87
N LEU A 100 -11.60 8.65 1.00
CA LEU A 100 -12.30 8.02 -0.11
C LEU A 100 -13.39 7.06 0.38
N PHE A 101 -13.09 6.22 1.37
CA PHE A 101 -14.05 5.28 1.93
C PHE A 101 -15.24 5.99 2.58
N TYR A 102 -14.97 7.02 3.39
CA TYR A 102 -16.02 7.80 4.04
C TYR A 102 -16.86 8.57 3.03
N SER A 103 -16.23 9.17 2.02
CA SER A 103 -16.92 9.89 0.95
C SER A 103 -17.92 8.99 0.21
N ASN A 104 -17.55 7.73 -0.01
CA ASN A 104 -18.39 6.79 -0.74
C ASN A 104 -19.49 6.15 0.14
N THR A 105 -19.18 5.81 1.39
CA THR A 105 -20.11 5.06 2.26
C THR A 105 -20.93 5.92 3.22
N LYS A 106 -20.41 7.09 3.59
CA LYS A 106 -20.88 7.97 4.68
C LYS A 106 -21.04 7.28 6.04
N ASP A 107 -20.46 6.09 6.24
CA ASP A 107 -20.54 5.34 7.49
C ASP A 107 -19.34 5.63 8.40
N VAL A 108 -19.57 6.48 9.40
CA VAL A 108 -18.56 6.88 10.39
C VAL A 108 -18.05 5.69 11.22
N LYS A 109 -18.93 4.73 11.56
CA LYS A 109 -18.54 3.61 12.43
C LYS A 109 -17.62 2.64 11.69
N ALA A 110 -17.97 2.28 10.45
CA ALA A 110 -17.12 1.46 9.60
C ALA A 110 -15.78 2.15 9.31
N THR A 111 -15.80 3.45 9.02
CA THR A 111 -14.59 4.25 8.77
C THR A 111 -13.64 4.25 9.98
N LYS A 112 -14.17 4.41 11.20
CA LYS A 112 -13.36 4.36 12.43
C LYS A 112 -12.69 3.00 12.64
N LEU A 113 -13.39 1.90 12.37
CA LEU A 113 -12.79 0.56 12.46
C LEU A 113 -11.72 0.33 11.41
N LEU A 114 -11.96 0.78 10.18
CA LEU A 114 -10.97 0.71 9.12
C LEU A 114 -9.73 1.57 9.42
N PHE A 115 -9.89 2.70 10.11
CA PHE A 115 -8.76 3.49 10.60
C PHE A 115 -7.90 2.67 11.54
N PHE A 116 -8.49 1.99 12.54
CA PHE A 116 -7.72 1.13 13.44
C PHE A 116 -7.05 -0.03 12.69
N GLY A 117 -7.75 -0.68 11.75
CA GLY A 117 -7.16 -1.74 10.93
C GLY A 117 -5.95 -1.27 10.12
N LYS A 118 -6.06 -0.12 9.45
CA LYS A 118 -4.95 0.50 8.70
C LYS A 118 -3.82 0.97 9.60
N LEU A 119 -4.13 1.51 10.78
CA LEU A 119 -3.13 1.97 11.73
C LEU A 119 -2.26 0.82 12.24
N TRP A 120 -2.86 -0.35 12.53
CA TRP A 120 -2.12 -1.56 12.87
C TRP A 120 -1.18 -2.02 11.74
N LEU A 121 -1.64 -1.99 10.49
CA LEU A 121 -0.82 -2.33 9.33
C LEU A 121 0.35 -1.34 9.16
N LEU A 122 0.10 -0.05 9.38
CA LEU A 122 1.12 0.99 9.31
C LEU A 122 2.20 0.80 10.40
N LEU A 123 1.79 0.50 11.64
CA LEU A 123 2.73 0.21 12.71
C LEU A 123 3.59 -1.02 12.39
N PHE A 124 2.99 -2.08 11.85
CA PHE A 124 3.73 -3.27 11.42
C PHE A 124 4.76 -2.94 10.33
N ASN A 125 4.38 -2.12 9.34
CA ASN A 125 5.28 -1.67 8.29
C ASN A 125 6.47 -0.88 8.87
N ILE A 126 6.22 0.06 9.79
CA ILE A 126 7.28 0.85 10.42
C ILE A 126 8.23 -0.04 11.22
N VAL A 127 7.71 -0.97 12.02
CA VAL A 127 8.55 -1.91 12.78
C VAL A 127 9.41 -2.76 11.84
N SER A 128 8.82 -3.29 10.76
CA SER A 128 9.55 -4.07 9.75
C SER A 128 10.61 -3.27 8.99
N LEU A 129 10.53 -1.93 9.00
CA LEU A 129 11.44 -1.05 8.27
C LEU A 129 12.59 -0.55 9.16
N VAL A 130 12.37 -0.54 10.48
CA VAL A 130 13.35 -0.10 11.50
C VAL A 130 14.21 -1.26 12.03
N VAL A 131 13.64 -2.46 12.14
CA VAL A 131 14.31 -3.69 12.59
C VAL A 131 15.02 -4.36 11.42
#